data_AF-A0AAN8X8M9-F1
#
_entry.id   AF-A0AAN8X8M9-F1
#
_cell.length_a   1.000
_cell.length_b   1.000
_cell.length_c   1.000
_cell.angle_alpha   90.00
_cell.angle_beta   90.00
_cell.angle_gamma   90.00
#
_symmetry.space_group_name_H-M   'P 1'
#
loop_
_entity.id
_entity.type
_entity.pdbx_description
1 polymer ?
#
loop_
_entity_poly.entity_id
_entity_poly.type
_entity_poly.pdbx_seq_one_letter_code
_entity_poly.pdbx_strand_id
1 'polypeptide(L)'
;MLTIPRYFFWETTDTRGKDVQGEWPVYIELTNGKVYGSNFIVSATGVTPNTSNLLAGNNFAIASDGGLLVNDRLETTELDVYAAGDVCTPNWELSKHWFQMRLWTQARQMGSYAAKCMWASLSREEIYMDFCFELFCHATKFFGKKVILLGLFNGQGLDGKYEVLLRYAEGFEYIKCVMVDGRMQGALMIGETDLEETFENLILNQMDLSQFGEELLNPDIDIEDYFD
;
A
#
# COMPACT_ATOMS: atom_id res chain seq x y z
N MET A 1 12.63 -9.96 12.99
CA MET A 1 11.21 -9.70 12.70
C MET A 1 10.55 -9.26 14.00
N LEU A 2 10.21 -7.98 14.13
CA LEU A 2 9.43 -7.49 15.28
C LEU A 2 7.99 -7.98 15.07
N THR A 3 7.65 -9.11 15.67
CA THR A 3 6.26 -9.55 15.72
C THR A 3 5.62 -8.81 16.89
N ILE A 4 5.04 -7.65 16.59
CA ILE A 4 4.17 -6.96 17.55
C ILE A 4 2.79 -7.62 17.41
N PRO A 5 2.25 -8.26 18.46
CA PRO A 5 0.95 -8.93 18.38
C PRO A 5 -0.15 -7.97 17.90
N ARG A 6 -1.09 -8.48 17.08
CA ARG A 6 -2.28 -7.75 16.58
C ARG A 6 -3.22 -7.22 17.68
N TYR A 7 -2.96 -7.56 18.94
CA TYR A 7 -3.66 -7.06 20.11
C TYR A 7 -2.64 -6.55 21.11
N PHE A 8 -2.52 -5.23 21.23
CA PHE A 8 -1.86 -4.62 22.37
C PHE A 8 -2.81 -4.72 23.56
N PHE A 9 -2.58 -5.68 24.45
CA PHE A 9 -3.13 -5.61 25.80
C PHE A 9 -2.19 -4.72 26.62
N TRP A 10 -2.68 -3.53 27.00
CA TRP A 10 -2.09 -2.84 28.12
C TRP A 10 -2.49 -3.58 29.42
N GLU A 11 -1.71 -4.54 29.86
CA GLU A 11 -1.67 -4.74 31.30
C GLU A 11 -0.73 -3.67 31.82
N THR A 12 -1.25 -2.75 32.63
CA THR A 12 -0.43 -2.07 33.64
C THR A 12 0.04 -3.14 34.63
N THR A 13 0.92 -4.03 34.19
CA THR A 13 1.73 -4.78 35.12
C THR A 13 2.68 -3.77 35.72
N ASP A 14 2.34 -3.39 36.95
CA ASP A 14 3.23 -2.73 37.88
C ASP A 14 4.47 -3.60 38.06
N THR A 15 5.43 -3.47 37.15
CA THR A 15 6.70 -4.19 37.17
C THR A 15 7.70 -3.48 38.09
N ARG A 16 7.28 -3.15 39.31
CA ARG A 16 8.15 -2.76 40.45
C ARG A 16 9.07 -3.89 40.92
N GLY A 17 9.45 -4.82 40.04
CA GLY A 17 10.23 -6.00 40.37
C GLY A 17 11.18 -6.41 39.25
N LYS A 18 12.29 -5.68 39.10
CA LYS A 18 13.66 -6.15 38.82
C LYS A 18 14.49 -4.99 38.26
N ASP A 19 15.26 -4.34 39.13
CA ASP A 19 16.43 -3.48 38.86
C ASP A 19 16.53 -2.83 37.47
N VAL A 20 15.61 -1.92 37.15
CA VAL A 20 15.81 -0.97 36.05
C VAL A 20 16.14 0.39 36.64
N GLN A 21 17.43 0.75 36.61
CA GLN A 21 17.90 2.10 36.92
C GLN A 21 17.34 3.07 35.87
N GLY A 22 16.27 3.79 36.24
CA GLY A 22 15.71 4.92 35.50
C GLY A 22 14.19 4.94 35.61
N GLU A 23 13.61 6.00 36.21
CA GLU A 23 12.17 6.23 36.29
C GLU A 23 11.63 6.62 34.90
N TRP A 24 11.22 5.64 34.10
CA TRP A 24 10.51 5.89 32.83
C TRP A 24 9.01 5.62 33.03
N PRO A 25 8.10 6.46 32.46
CA PRO A 25 6.66 6.27 32.63
C PRO A 25 6.11 5.04 31.88
N VAL A 26 6.81 4.54 30.85
CA VAL A 26 6.42 3.33 30.12
C VAL A 26 7.65 2.49 29.77
N TYR A 27 7.48 1.16 29.73
CA TYR A 27 8.51 0.21 29.30
C TYR A 27 8.01 -0.65 28.13
N ILE A 28 8.94 -1.06 27.27
CA ILE A 28 8.71 -1.97 26.15
C ILE A 28 9.58 -3.19 26.34
N GLU A 29 8.96 -4.37 26.35
CA GLU A 29 9.67 -5.65 26.27
C GLU A 29 9.65 -6.17 24.82
N LEU A 30 10.85 -6.43 24.28
CA LEU A 30 11.00 -7.02 22.96
C LEU A 30 10.89 -8.54 23.02
N THR A 31 10.60 -9.18 21.89
CA THR A 31 10.51 -10.66 21.78
C THR A 31 11.82 -11.39 22.09
N ASN A 32 12.96 -10.68 22.17
CA ASN A 32 14.25 -11.22 22.62
C ASN A 32 14.49 -11.05 24.13
N GLY A 33 13.48 -10.63 24.89
CA GLY A 33 13.53 -10.42 26.35
C GLY A 33 14.20 -9.12 26.79
N LYS A 34 14.65 -8.26 25.87
CA LYS A 34 15.21 -6.95 26.23
C LYS A 34 14.11 -5.97 26.59
N VAL A 35 14.32 -5.20 27.66
CA VAL A 35 13.39 -4.17 28.14
C VAL A 35 13.99 -2.78 27.95
N TYR A 36 13.20 -1.84 27.43
CA TYR A 36 13.58 -0.45 27.21
C TYR A 36 12.57 0.49 27.88
N GLY A 37 13.04 1.46 28.67
CA GLY A 37 12.20 2.54 29.20
C GLY A 37 12.04 3.69 28.20
N SER A 38 10.87 4.32 28.17
CA SER A 38 10.56 5.46 27.31
C SER A 38 9.61 6.46 27.98
N ASN A 39 9.66 7.74 27.56
CA ASN A 39 8.66 8.74 27.96
C ASN A 39 7.35 8.60 27.17
N PHE A 40 7.40 8.06 25.96
CA PHE A 40 6.25 7.93 25.07
C PHE A 40 6.46 6.79 24.06
N ILE A 41 5.37 6.18 23.61
CA ILE A 41 5.39 5.09 22.63
C ILE A 41 4.42 5.42 21.51
N VAL A 42 4.89 5.31 20.27
CA VAL A 42 4.04 5.34 19.07
C VAL A 42 3.84 3.92 18.57
N SER A 43 2.58 3.48 18.46
CA SER A 43 2.23 2.21 17.83
C SER A 43 1.57 2.48 16.48
N ALA A 44 2.18 1.98 15.41
CA ALA A 44 1.72 2.13 14.02
C ALA A 44 1.77 0.78 13.29
N THR A 45 1.10 -0.23 13.86
CA THR A 45 1.17 -1.64 13.41
C THR A 45 0.09 -2.04 12.40
N GLY A 46 -0.55 -1.07 11.77
CA GLY A 46 -1.69 -1.26 10.86
C GLY A 46 -3.03 -0.92 11.50
N VAL A 47 -4.10 -1.07 10.71
CA VAL A 47 -5.48 -0.77 11.12
C VAL A 47 -6.37 -2.00 10.88
N THR A 48 -7.44 -2.11 11.68
CA THR A 48 -8.46 -3.15 11.53
C THR A 48 -9.75 -2.50 10.98
N PRO A 49 -10.40 -3.11 9.98
CA PRO A 49 -11.71 -2.66 9.50
C PRO A 49 -12.72 -2.51 10.63
N ASN A 50 -13.40 -1.37 10.69
CA ASN A 50 -14.44 -1.12 11.69
C ASN A 50 -15.81 -1.58 11.19
N THR A 51 -16.02 -2.90 11.17
CA THR A 51 -17.25 -3.51 10.61
C THR A 51 -18.21 -4.05 11.66
N SER A 52 -17.76 -4.24 12.90
CA SER A 52 -18.51 -4.97 13.95
C SER A 52 -19.92 -4.43 14.20
N ASN A 53 -20.09 -3.11 14.26
CA ASN A 53 -21.38 -2.47 14.51
C ASN A 53 -22.36 -2.59 13.34
N LEU A 54 -21.87 -2.90 12.14
CA LEU A 54 -22.70 -3.06 10.94
C LEU A 54 -23.26 -4.48 10.80
N LEU A 55 -22.66 -5.47 11.47
CA LEU A 55 -23.04 -6.89 11.28
C LEU A 55 -24.33 -7.26 12.02
N ALA A 56 -24.65 -6.58 13.11
CA ALA A 56 -25.83 -6.88 13.89
C ALA A 56 -27.11 -6.58 13.09
N GLY A 57 -27.80 -7.64 12.66
CA GLY A 57 -29.07 -7.52 11.91
C GLY A 57 -28.93 -7.38 10.39
N ASN A 58 -27.70 -7.42 9.86
CA ASN A 58 -27.41 -7.39 8.43
C ASN A 58 -26.63 -8.65 8.01
N ASN A 59 -26.63 -8.98 6.72
CA ASN A 59 -25.98 -10.14 6.12
C ASN A 59 -24.80 -9.72 5.23
N PHE A 60 -23.95 -8.85 5.74
CA PHE A 60 -22.70 -8.46 5.08
C PHE A 60 -21.74 -9.65 4.97
N ALA A 61 -21.23 -9.92 3.78
CA ALA A 61 -20.10 -10.83 3.60
C ALA A 61 -18.80 -10.16 4.06
N ILE A 62 -17.95 -10.92 4.76
CA ILE A 62 -16.74 -10.41 5.43
C ILE A 62 -15.51 -11.17 4.92
N ALA A 63 -14.47 -10.42 4.59
CA ALA A 63 -13.18 -10.94 4.19
C ALA A 63 -12.37 -11.47 5.38
N SER A 64 -11.30 -12.21 5.11
CA SER A 64 -10.42 -12.77 6.16
C SER A 64 -9.72 -11.71 7.02
N ASP A 65 -9.61 -10.47 6.53
CA ASP A 65 -9.06 -9.33 7.26
C ASP A 65 -10.11 -8.52 8.03
N GLY A 66 -11.38 -8.94 8.00
CA GLY A 66 -12.51 -8.30 8.68
C GLY A 66 -13.21 -7.20 7.89
N GLY A 67 -12.78 -6.91 6.65
CA GLY A 67 -13.41 -5.91 5.79
C GLY A 67 -14.71 -6.41 5.16
N LEU A 68 -15.61 -5.48 4.85
CA LEU A 68 -16.80 -5.77 4.03
C LEU A 68 -16.36 -6.18 2.62
N LEU A 69 -16.76 -7.37 2.16
CA LEU A 69 -16.49 -7.76 0.77
C LEU A 69 -17.31 -6.88 -0.17
N VAL A 70 -16.65 -6.36 -1.20
CA VAL A 70 -17.28 -5.54 -2.24
C VAL A 70 -16.94 -6.02 -3.63
N ASN A 71 -17.89 -5.96 -4.56
CA ASN A 71 -17.64 -6.29 -5.97
C ASN A 71 -16.91 -5.15 -6.72
N ASP A 72 -16.73 -5.33 -8.02
CA ASP A 72 -16.12 -4.37 -8.96
C ASP A 72 -16.89 -3.04 -9.11
N ARG A 73 -18.10 -2.93 -8.54
CA ARG A 73 -18.87 -1.68 -8.43
C ARG A 73 -18.95 -1.15 -6.99
N LEU A 74 -18.10 -1.67 -6.11
CA LEU A 74 -18.06 -1.33 -4.68
C LEU A 74 -19.38 -1.65 -3.92
N GLU A 75 -20.21 -2.52 -4.48
CA GLU A 75 -21.45 -2.99 -3.87
C GLU A 75 -21.13 -4.06 -2.83
N THR A 76 -21.76 -3.94 -1.65
CA THR A 76 -21.73 -5.01 -0.64
C THR A 76 -22.76 -6.09 -0.98
N THR A 77 -22.90 -7.10 -0.12
CA THR A 77 -23.98 -8.10 -0.26
C THR A 77 -25.36 -7.58 0.16
N GLU A 78 -25.43 -6.43 0.85
CA GLU A 78 -26.69 -5.78 1.18
C GLU A 78 -27.14 -4.87 0.04
N LEU A 79 -28.42 -4.96 -0.31
CA LEU A 79 -29.02 -4.20 -1.41
C LEU A 79 -28.88 -2.69 -1.15
N ASP A 80 -28.48 -1.95 -2.19
CA ASP A 80 -28.30 -0.49 -2.17
C ASP A 80 -27.26 0.01 -1.14
N VAL A 81 -26.40 -0.89 -0.63
CA VAL A 81 -25.30 -0.55 0.28
C VAL A 81 -23.95 -0.75 -0.41
N TYR A 82 -23.17 0.34 -0.44
CA TYR A 82 -21.82 0.38 -0.98
C TYR A 82 -20.82 0.60 0.15
N ALA A 83 -19.57 0.14 -0.04
CA ALA A 83 -18.49 0.39 0.90
C ALA A 83 -17.20 0.78 0.16
N ALA A 84 -16.43 1.70 0.77
CA ALA A 84 -15.24 2.27 0.17
C ALA A 84 -14.16 2.55 1.23
N GLY A 85 -12.90 2.47 0.83
CA GLY A 85 -11.74 2.75 1.68
C GLY A 85 -11.48 1.65 2.70
N ASP A 86 -10.97 2.03 3.87
CA ASP A 86 -10.47 1.11 4.89
C ASP A 86 -11.55 0.18 5.51
N VAL A 87 -12.84 0.36 5.24
CA VAL A 87 -13.86 -0.52 5.82
C VAL A 87 -14.07 -1.80 5.00
N CYS A 88 -13.68 -1.80 3.72
CA CYS A 88 -14.00 -2.87 2.77
C CYS A 88 -12.76 -3.55 2.18
N THR A 89 -13.00 -4.70 1.57
CA THR A 89 -12.00 -5.54 0.90
C THR A 89 -12.54 -5.90 -0.50
N PRO A 90 -11.80 -5.56 -1.58
CA PRO A 90 -12.12 -5.97 -2.94
C PRO A 90 -12.35 -7.47 -3.11
N ASN A 91 -13.38 -7.82 -3.86
CA ASN A 91 -13.74 -9.21 -4.20
C ASN A 91 -13.99 -9.37 -5.71
N TRP A 92 -13.12 -8.78 -6.51
CA TRP A 92 -13.05 -8.96 -7.97
C TRP A 92 -11.64 -9.42 -8.36
N GLU A 93 -11.42 -9.74 -9.63
CA GLU A 93 -10.10 -10.03 -10.15
C GLU A 93 -9.24 -8.76 -10.17
N LEU A 94 -8.30 -8.64 -9.22
CA LEU A 94 -7.43 -7.48 -9.13
C LEU A 94 -6.43 -7.43 -10.27
N SER A 95 -6.18 -6.24 -10.78
CA SER A 95 -5.09 -5.99 -11.73
C SER A 95 -3.75 -6.39 -11.13
N LYS A 96 -2.86 -6.94 -11.96
CA LYS A 96 -1.58 -7.53 -11.55
C LYS A 96 -0.72 -6.59 -10.69
N HIS A 97 -0.77 -5.28 -10.95
CA HIS A 97 0.06 -4.28 -10.29
C HIS A 97 -0.72 -3.43 -9.28
N TRP A 98 -1.98 -3.76 -9.04
CA TRP A 98 -2.79 -3.12 -8.02
C TRP A 98 -2.99 -4.05 -6.83
N PHE A 99 -2.90 -3.48 -5.64
CA PHE A 99 -3.28 -4.16 -4.42
C PHE A 99 -3.78 -3.13 -3.41
N GLN A 100 -4.61 -3.58 -2.49
CA GLN A 100 -5.15 -2.70 -1.48
C GLN A 100 -4.09 -2.38 -0.42
N MET A 101 -3.90 -1.10 -0.16
CA MET A 101 -3.31 -0.59 1.07
C MET A 101 -4.26 0.45 1.65
N ARG A 102 -4.42 0.41 2.98
CA ARG A 102 -5.34 1.27 3.74
C ARG A 102 -4.78 2.69 3.83
N LEU A 103 -4.90 3.40 2.71
CA LEU A 103 -4.31 4.70 2.42
C LEU A 103 -5.39 5.68 2.05
N TRP A 104 -5.17 6.95 2.42
CA TRP A 104 -6.06 8.04 2.06
C TRP A 104 -6.29 8.15 0.54
N THR A 105 -5.26 7.91 -0.28
CA THR A 105 -5.36 7.98 -1.75
C THR A 105 -6.36 6.96 -2.30
N GLN A 106 -6.28 5.70 -1.85
CA GLN A 106 -7.22 4.66 -2.23
C GLN A 106 -8.62 4.94 -1.68
N ALA A 107 -8.73 5.38 -0.42
CA ALA A 107 -10.03 5.75 0.16
C ALA A 107 -10.73 6.86 -0.65
N ARG A 108 -10.00 7.88 -1.10
CA ARG A 108 -10.52 8.95 -1.96
C ARG A 108 -10.96 8.44 -3.34
N GLN A 109 -10.16 7.58 -3.97
CA GLN A 109 -10.48 6.97 -5.28
C GLN A 109 -11.74 6.09 -5.17
N MET A 110 -11.78 5.19 -4.18
CA MET A 110 -12.92 4.32 -3.92
C MET A 110 -14.18 5.13 -3.58
N GLY A 111 -14.07 6.20 -2.78
CA GLY A 111 -15.22 7.07 -2.47
C GLY A 111 -15.79 7.75 -3.71
N SER A 112 -14.93 8.28 -4.58
CA SER A 112 -15.34 8.87 -5.86
C SER A 112 -15.99 7.83 -6.79
N TYR A 113 -15.41 6.63 -6.86
CA TYR A 113 -15.93 5.56 -7.70
C TYR A 113 -17.27 5.00 -7.18
N ALA A 114 -17.43 4.82 -5.87
CA ALA A 114 -18.69 4.39 -5.27
C ALA A 114 -19.83 5.35 -5.61
N ALA A 115 -19.58 6.66 -5.60
CA ALA A 115 -20.57 7.66 -6.02
C ALA A 115 -20.96 7.51 -7.51
N LYS A 116 -19.99 7.22 -8.40
CA LYS A 116 -20.27 6.90 -9.81
C LYS A 116 -21.12 5.64 -9.93
N CYS A 117 -20.82 4.59 -9.16
CA CYS A 117 -21.59 3.33 -9.15
C CYS A 117 -23.02 3.52 -8.65
N MET A 118 -23.22 4.28 -7.57
CA MET A 118 -24.55 4.65 -7.08
C MET A 118 -25.37 5.38 -8.15
N TRP A 119 -24.75 6.34 -8.85
CA TRP A 119 -25.41 7.07 -9.92
C TRP A 119 -25.77 6.16 -11.09
N ALA A 120 -24.84 5.33 -11.54
CA ALA A 120 -25.04 4.37 -12.63
C ALA A 120 -26.16 3.37 -12.33
N SER A 121 -26.23 2.88 -11.08
CA SER A 121 -27.32 2.02 -10.62
C SER A 121 -28.69 2.71 -10.73
N LEU A 122 -28.78 3.99 -10.34
CA LEU A 122 -30.01 4.77 -10.42
C LEU A 122 -30.40 5.13 -11.87
N SER A 123 -29.43 5.54 -12.68
CA SER A 123 -29.65 5.95 -14.08
C SER A 123 -29.77 4.77 -15.04
N ARG A 124 -29.42 3.56 -14.59
CA ARG A 124 -29.30 2.34 -15.41
C ARG A 124 -28.28 2.49 -16.53
N GLU A 125 -27.23 3.25 -16.27
CA GLU A 125 -26.10 3.38 -17.17
C GLU A 125 -25.02 2.34 -16.87
N GLU A 126 -24.36 1.88 -17.93
CA GLU A 126 -23.22 0.99 -17.80
C GLU A 126 -21.96 1.83 -17.57
N ILE A 127 -21.20 1.46 -16.52
CA ILE A 127 -19.90 2.06 -16.23
C ILE A 127 -18.87 0.95 -16.08
N TYR A 128 -17.62 1.28 -16.42
CA TYR A 128 -16.48 0.40 -16.24
C TYR A 128 -15.71 0.76 -14.98
N MET A 129 -14.84 -0.15 -14.54
CA MET A 129 -13.92 0.12 -13.43
C MET A 129 -13.02 1.32 -13.78
N ASP A 130 -12.80 2.17 -12.78
CA ASP A 130 -11.93 3.32 -12.94
C ASP A 130 -10.46 2.88 -13.07
N PHE A 131 -9.70 3.51 -13.96
CA PHE A 131 -8.32 3.15 -14.26
C PHE A 131 -7.40 3.20 -13.03
N CYS A 132 -7.78 3.96 -12.00
CA CYS A 132 -7.05 3.99 -10.72
C CYS A 132 -6.98 2.63 -9.98
N PHE A 133 -7.71 1.61 -10.42
CA PHE A 133 -7.61 0.24 -9.92
C PHE A 133 -6.66 -0.67 -10.72
N GLU A 134 -5.99 -0.15 -11.76
CA GLU A 134 -5.03 -0.92 -12.57
C GLU A 134 -3.63 -0.98 -11.97
N LEU A 135 -3.21 0.11 -11.31
CA LEU A 135 -1.86 0.28 -10.76
C LEU A 135 -1.91 0.84 -9.34
N PHE A 136 -1.13 0.23 -8.44
CA PHE A 136 -0.88 0.83 -7.14
C PHE A 136 0.01 2.08 -7.30
N CYS A 137 -0.53 3.26 -7.00
CA CYS A 137 0.22 4.52 -7.00
C CYS A 137 0.11 5.21 -5.63
N HIS A 138 1.26 5.54 -5.03
CA HIS A 138 1.31 6.34 -3.82
C HIS A 138 2.43 7.37 -3.86
N ALA A 139 2.07 8.63 -3.63
CA ALA A 139 3.00 9.74 -3.49
C ALA A 139 2.90 10.33 -2.09
N THR A 140 4.04 10.53 -1.45
CA THR A 140 4.14 11.15 -0.13
C THR A 140 5.42 11.96 0.01
N LYS A 141 5.54 12.71 1.10
CA LYS A 141 6.74 13.46 1.44
C LYS A 141 7.24 13.03 2.82
N PHE A 142 8.49 12.57 2.87
CA PHE A 142 9.12 12.11 4.10
C PHE A 142 10.46 12.81 4.28
N PHE A 143 10.68 13.45 5.45
CA PHE A 143 11.86 14.28 5.72
C PHE A 143 12.22 15.28 4.61
N GLY A 144 11.20 15.91 4.01
CA GLY A 144 11.41 16.89 2.95
C GLY A 144 11.67 16.30 1.56
N LYS A 145 11.78 14.98 1.42
CA LYS A 145 11.96 14.28 0.14
C LYS A 145 10.63 13.75 -0.37
N LYS A 146 10.41 13.91 -1.68
CA LYS A 146 9.34 13.23 -2.41
C LYS A 146 9.61 11.72 -2.38
N VAL A 147 8.58 10.92 -2.13
CA VAL A 147 8.62 9.45 -2.13
C VAL A 147 7.47 8.95 -2.97
N ILE A 148 7.78 8.17 -4.00
CA ILE A 148 6.83 7.63 -4.96
C ILE A 148 6.94 6.11 -4.95
N LEU A 149 5.79 5.44 -4.85
CA LEU A 149 5.65 3.99 -4.88
C LEU A 149 4.71 3.63 -6.03
N LEU A 150 5.20 2.82 -6.96
CA LEU A 150 4.43 2.35 -8.12
C LEU A 150 4.40 0.84 -8.18
N GLY A 151 3.24 0.27 -8.50
CA GLY A 151 3.03 -1.15 -8.70
C GLY A 151 3.57 -2.01 -7.55
N LEU A 152 4.20 -3.12 -7.91
CA LEU A 152 4.83 -4.05 -6.98
C LEU A 152 6.20 -3.51 -6.50
N PHE A 153 6.24 -2.29 -5.96
CA PHE A 153 7.46 -1.54 -5.56
C PHE A 153 8.38 -2.31 -4.59
N ASN A 154 7.85 -3.31 -3.90
CA ASN A 154 8.61 -4.19 -3.01
C ASN A 154 8.50 -5.68 -3.39
N GLY A 155 8.14 -5.99 -4.64
CA GLY A 155 7.95 -7.35 -5.12
C GLY A 155 6.78 -8.06 -4.45
N GLN A 156 5.71 -7.32 -4.12
CA GLN A 156 4.49 -7.87 -3.53
C GLN A 156 3.97 -9.03 -4.40
N GLY A 157 3.78 -10.21 -3.80
CA GLY A 157 3.30 -11.40 -4.51
C GLY A 157 4.31 -12.09 -5.44
N LEU A 158 5.56 -11.63 -5.52
CA LEU A 158 6.58 -12.22 -6.40
C LEU A 158 7.47 -13.27 -5.70
N ASP A 159 7.30 -13.50 -4.39
CA ASP A 159 8.03 -14.52 -3.61
C ASP A 159 9.57 -14.45 -3.75
N GLY A 160 10.13 -13.25 -3.93
CA GLY A 160 11.57 -13.03 -4.12
C GLY A 160 12.10 -13.43 -5.49
N LYS A 161 11.23 -13.79 -6.45
CA LYS A 161 11.60 -14.18 -7.81
C LYS A 161 11.55 -12.95 -8.74
N TYR A 162 12.44 -12.00 -8.47
CA TYR A 162 12.55 -10.77 -9.25
C TYR A 162 13.99 -10.24 -9.18
N GLU A 163 14.33 -9.41 -10.17
CA GLU A 163 15.58 -8.67 -10.22
C GLU A 163 15.34 -7.24 -9.74
N VAL A 164 16.40 -6.61 -9.21
CA VAL A 164 16.35 -5.21 -8.77
C VAL A 164 17.38 -4.41 -9.54
N LEU A 165 16.92 -3.38 -10.25
CA LEU A 165 17.77 -2.32 -10.75
C LEU A 165 17.78 -1.18 -9.73
N LEU A 166 18.95 -0.63 -9.45
CA LEU A 166 19.13 0.36 -8.38
C LEU A 166 20.03 1.50 -8.84
N ARG A 167 19.56 2.74 -8.65
CA ARG A 167 20.36 3.96 -8.73
C ARG A 167 20.28 4.69 -7.40
N TYR A 168 21.44 5.16 -6.92
CA TYR A 168 21.53 5.87 -5.66
C TYR A 168 22.55 6.99 -5.77
N ALA A 169 22.12 8.20 -5.45
CA ALA A 169 22.97 9.37 -5.29
C ALA A 169 22.76 9.94 -3.88
N GLU A 170 23.79 9.85 -3.05
CA GLU A 170 23.72 10.21 -1.63
C GLU A 170 23.19 11.63 -1.42
N GLY A 171 22.10 11.75 -0.65
CA GLY A 171 21.47 13.03 -0.35
C GLY A 171 20.60 13.61 -1.47
N PHE A 172 20.59 13.02 -2.67
CA PHE A 172 19.81 13.50 -3.81
C PHE A 172 18.63 12.59 -4.07
N GLU A 173 18.90 11.37 -4.51
CA GLU A 173 17.89 10.45 -5.02
C GLU A 173 18.19 8.97 -4.71
N TYR A 174 17.12 8.17 -4.72
CA TYR A 174 17.16 6.72 -4.67
C TYR A 174 16.07 6.18 -5.58
N ILE A 175 16.44 5.32 -6.53
CA ILE A 175 15.54 4.71 -7.49
C ILE A 175 15.75 3.20 -7.46
N LYS A 176 14.68 2.46 -7.24
CA LYS A 176 14.64 1.01 -7.24
C LYS A 176 13.54 0.54 -8.18
N CYS A 177 13.90 -0.26 -9.18
CA CYS A 177 12.94 -0.93 -10.07
C CYS A 177 12.91 -2.42 -9.77
N VAL A 178 11.71 -3.00 -9.74
CA VAL A 178 11.46 -4.44 -9.60
C VAL A 178 11.18 -5.01 -10.98
N MET A 179 12.00 -5.96 -11.43
CA MET A 179 11.98 -6.50 -12.78
C MET A 179 11.67 -8.01 -12.77
N VAL A 180 10.87 -8.46 -13.74
CA VAL A 180 10.61 -9.89 -14.00
C VAL A 180 10.62 -10.09 -15.51
N ASP A 181 11.46 -11.02 -15.99
CA ASP A 181 11.59 -11.37 -17.41
C ASP A 181 11.73 -10.14 -18.32
N GLY A 182 12.61 -9.20 -17.92
CA GLY A 182 12.84 -7.96 -18.66
C GLY A 182 11.76 -6.89 -18.53
N ARG A 183 10.69 -7.12 -17.77
CA ARG A 183 9.55 -6.17 -17.65
C ARG A 183 9.45 -5.57 -16.26
N MET A 184 9.20 -4.27 -16.18
CA MET A 184 9.04 -3.56 -14.90
C MET A 184 7.72 -3.97 -14.23
N GLN A 185 7.79 -4.32 -12.95
CA GLN A 185 6.63 -4.70 -12.13
C GLN A 185 6.31 -3.66 -11.04
N GLY A 186 7.28 -2.82 -10.69
CA GLY A 186 7.09 -1.78 -9.69
C GLY A 186 8.33 -0.92 -9.51
N ALA A 187 8.16 0.24 -8.90
CA ALA A 187 9.24 1.18 -8.64
C ALA A 187 9.09 1.88 -7.29
N LEU A 188 10.22 2.18 -6.66
CA LEU A 188 10.34 3.06 -5.49
C LEU A 188 11.32 4.18 -5.86
N MET A 189 10.84 5.41 -5.83
CA MET A 189 11.63 6.61 -6.14
C MET A 189 11.60 7.55 -4.93
N ILE A 190 12.76 8.08 -4.56
CA ILE A 190 12.91 9.07 -3.50
C ILE A 190 13.76 10.21 -4.05
N GLY A 191 13.33 11.45 -3.84
CA GLY A 191 13.96 12.64 -4.41
C GLY A 191 13.21 13.15 -5.64
N GLU A 192 13.82 14.10 -6.35
CA GLU A 192 13.30 14.58 -7.64
C GLU A 192 13.98 13.76 -8.73
N THR A 193 13.23 12.83 -9.32
CA THR A 193 13.76 11.85 -10.27
C THR A 193 13.32 12.09 -11.71
N ASP A 194 12.18 12.78 -11.90
CA ASP A 194 11.55 13.04 -13.21
C ASP A 194 11.40 11.75 -14.04
N LEU A 195 10.94 10.68 -13.40
CA LEU A 195 10.80 9.33 -13.98
C LEU A 195 9.46 8.66 -13.64
N GLU A 196 8.63 9.35 -12.87
CA GLU A 196 7.41 8.81 -12.29
C GLU A 196 6.41 8.37 -13.36
N GLU A 197 6.16 9.23 -14.33
CA GLU A 197 5.22 8.98 -15.43
C GLU A 197 5.76 7.90 -16.37
N THR A 198 7.04 7.98 -16.73
CA THR A 198 7.69 6.96 -17.55
C THR A 198 7.59 5.59 -16.91
N PHE A 199 7.89 5.46 -15.62
CA PHE A 199 7.86 4.17 -14.93
C PHE A 199 6.44 3.66 -14.73
N GLU A 200 5.47 4.55 -14.47
CA GLU A 200 4.05 4.20 -14.49
C GLU A 200 3.65 3.60 -15.85
N ASN A 201 4.00 4.26 -16.95
CA ASN A 201 3.72 3.78 -18.31
C ASN A 201 4.43 2.47 -18.64
N LEU A 202 5.70 2.30 -18.24
CA LEU A 202 6.44 1.06 -18.44
C LEU A 202 5.83 -0.13 -17.69
N ILE A 203 5.30 0.10 -16.48
CA ILE A 203 4.58 -0.92 -15.72
C ILE A 203 3.25 -1.24 -16.41
N LEU A 204 2.45 -0.23 -16.77
CA LEU A 204 1.14 -0.46 -17.39
C LEU A 204 1.24 -1.16 -18.75
N ASN A 205 2.17 -0.72 -19.59
CA ASN A 205 2.39 -1.30 -20.92
C ASN A 205 3.13 -2.64 -20.88
N GLN A 206 3.72 -2.98 -19.73
CA GLN A 206 4.55 -4.16 -19.54
C GLN A 206 5.59 -4.27 -20.65
N MET A 207 6.32 -3.21 -20.99
CA MET A 207 7.28 -3.25 -22.11
C MET A 207 8.47 -4.17 -21.80
N ASP A 208 9.03 -4.84 -22.81
CA ASP A 208 10.27 -5.62 -22.66
C ASP A 208 11.47 -4.67 -22.69
N LEU A 209 12.16 -4.58 -21.56
CA LEU A 209 13.29 -3.68 -21.31
C LEU A 209 14.63 -4.43 -21.28
N SER A 210 14.66 -5.72 -21.66
CA SER A 210 15.85 -6.56 -21.61
C SER A 210 17.05 -5.95 -22.36
N GLN A 211 16.79 -5.17 -23.41
CA GLN A 211 17.83 -4.52 -24.21
C GLN A 211 18.55 -3.37 -23.49
N PHE A 212 17.92 -2.75 -22.49
CA PHE A 212 18.49 -1.62 -21.74
C PHE A 212 19.27 -2.10 -20.52
N GLY A 213 18.80 -3.15 -19.83
CA GLY A 213 19.47 -3.66 -18.63
C GLY A 213 19.68 -2.58 -17.57
N GLU A 214 20.91 -2.39 -17.10
CA GLU A 214 21.26 -1.35 -16.13
C GLU A 214 21.23 0.08 -16.70
N GLU A 215 21.37 0.24 -18.02
CA GLU A 215 21.33 1.55 -18.69
C GLU A 215 19.94 2.21 -18.57
N LEU A 216 18.90 1.44 -18.21
CA LEU A 216 17.56 1.95 -17.90
C LEU A 216 17.59 3.06 -16.84
N LEU A 217 18.56 3.02 -15.92
CA LEU A 217 18.71 4.00 -14.85
C LEU A 217 19.84 4.99 -15.11
N ASN A 218 20.49 4.97 -16.28
CA ASN A 218 21.58 5.90 -16.56
C ASN A 218 21.04 7.35 -16.63
N PRO A 219 21.48 8.28 -15.76
CA PRO A 219 20.99 9.66 -15.77
C PRO A 219 21.40 10.47 -17.02
N ASP A 220 22.38 9.99 -17.79
CA ASP A 220 22.80 10.61 -19.03
C ASP A 220 21.93 10.17 -20.23
N ILE A 221 21.00 9.24 -20.01
CA ILE A 221 20.05 8.75 -21.02
C ILE A 221 18.69 9.30 -20.68
N ASP A 222 18.14 10.10 -21.60
CA ASP A 222 16.74 10.51 -21.52
C ASP A 222 15.87 9.33 -21.94
N ILE A 223 15.29 8.65 -20.96
CA ILE A 223 14.49 7.46 -21.17
C ILE A 223 13.07 7.81 -21.64
N GLU A 224 12.61 9.05 -21.39
CA GLU A 224 11.29 9.52 -21.86
C GLU A 224 11.25 9.53 -23.39
N ASP A 225 12.32 10.00 -24.05
CA ASP A 225 12.47 10.01 -25.51
C ASP A 225 12.31 8.63 -26.18
N TYR A 226 12.53 7.53 -25.46
CA TYR A 226 12.40 6.17 -26.01
C TYR A 226 10.98 5.61 -25.91
N PHE A 227 10.13 6.18 -25.06
CA PHE A 227 8.85 5.58 -24.67
C PHE A 227 7.64 6.51 -24.82
N ASP A 228 7.83 7.71 -25.37
CA ASP A 228 6.79 8.60 -25.89
C ASP A 228 6.02 8.04 -27.12
#